data_AF-A0A959C516-F1
#
_entry.id   AF-A0A959C516-F1
#
_cell.length_a   1.000
_cell.length_b   1.000
_cell.length_c   1.000
_cell.angle_alpha   90.00
_cell.angle_beta   90.00
_cell.angle_gamma   90.00
#
_symmetry.space_group_name_H-M   'P 1'
#
loop_
_entity.id
_entity.type
_entity.pdbx_description
1 polymer ?
#
loop_
_entity_poly.entity_id
_entity_poly.type
_entity_poly.pdbx_seq_one_letter_code
_entity_poly.pdbx_strand_id
1 'polypeptide(L)'
;MAIKLPLLRNRFQLVWGLVSTTLERHWLRIGLAAFLLFMLLERNLTVEFRFSTERPFLNVNGDKPEAEALARPAALKGSSSKLQEQQAYVRRFSKVAQAEQEKFGIPASIKLAQGLLESDAGDSPIASRNNNHFGIKCFSRNCSPGHCSNFSDDSHKDFFRKYSNAWESWRAHSLMLRQNPRYQQLFLLEQDDYKGWANGLARAGYATDPGYARKLVNLIEELKLYSYDG
;
A
#
# COMPACT_ATOMS: atom_id res chain seq x y z
N MET A 1 -63.40 -30.95 20.63
CA MET A 1 -62.90 -30.84 22.02
C MET A 1 -61.40 -30.55 21.94
N ALA A 2 -60.98 -29.40 22.48
CA ALA A 2 -59.57 -28.97 22.59
C ALA A 2 -58.77 -29.99 23.43
N ILE A 3 -57.44 -30.09 23.36
CA ILE A 3 -56.49 -29.15 23.98
C ILE A 3 -55.11 -29.29 23.31
N LYS A 4 -54.54 -28.15 22.85
CA LYS A 4 -53.12 -27.98 22.57
C LYS A 4 -52.42 -27.57 23.86
N LEU A 5 -51.32 -28.24 24.22
CA LEU A 5 -50.38 -27.78 25.26
C LEU A 5 -49.06 -27.35 24.61
N PRO A 6 -48.68 -26.05 24.69
CA PRO A 6 -47.27 -25.71 24.52
C PRO A 6 -46.84 -24.56 25.45
N LEU A 7 -46.33 -24.84 26.66
CA LEU A 7 -45.79 -23.77 27.53
C LEU A 7 -44.67 -24.25 28.49
N LEU A 8 -43.56 -24.81 27.98
CA LEU A 8 -42.37 -24.99 28.84
C LEU A 8 -41.01 -24.70 28.17
N ARG A 9 -40.96 -24.37 26.87
CA ARG A 9 -39.67 -24.20 26.15
C ARG A 9 -39.13 -22.76 26.09
N ASN A 10 -39.85 -21.74 26.57
CA ASN A 10 -39.45 -20.33 26.38
C ASN A 10 -38.80 -19.62 27.58
N ARG A 11 -38.81 -20.19 28.81
CA ARG A 11 -38.20 -19.48 29.96
C ARG A 11 -36.70 -19.70 30.12
N PHE A 12 -36.17 -20.84 29.67
CA PHE A 12 -34.73 -21.13 29.80
C PHE A 12 -33.85 -20.31 28.85
N GLN A 13 -34.30 -20.04 27.63
CA GLN A 13 -33.51 -19.29 26.65
C GLN A 13 -33.40 -17.79 26.97
N LEU A 14 -34.45 -17.21 27.57
CA LEU A 14 -34.43 -15.80 28.01
C LEU A 14 -33.51 -15.57 29.22
N VAL A 15 -33.49 -16.50 30.18
CA VAL A 15 -32.61 -16.40 31.35
C VAL A 15 -31.15 -16.61 30.95
N TRP A 16 -30.85 -17.56 30.05
CA TRP A 16 -29.49 -17.81 29.60
C TRP A 16 -28.88 -16.64 28.80
N GLY A 17 -29.69 -15.95 27.97
CA GLY A 17 -29.23 -14.77 27.22
C GLY A 17 -28.97 -13.52 28.08
N LEU A 18 -29.68 -13.36 29.21
CA LEU A 18 -29.43 -12.26 30.15
C LEU A 18 -28.21 -12.51 31.05
N VAL A 19 -27.94 -13.76 31.40
CA VAL A 19 -26.76 -14.16 32.20
C VAL A 19 -25.47 -14.11 31.36
N SER A 20 -25.50 -14.52 30.09
CA SER A 20 -24.30 -14.48 29.23
C SER A 20 -23.86 -13.04 28.89
N THR A 21 -24.81 -12.15 28.59
CA THR A 21 -24.51 -10.75 28.23
C THR A 21 -24.08 -9.90 29.43
N THR A 22 -24.38 -10.31 30.66
CA THR A 22 -23.84 -9.66 31.87
C THR A 22 -22.45 -10.18 32.19
N LEU A 23 -22.23 -11.50 32.21
CA LEU A 23 -20.90 -12.07 32.49
C LEU A 23 -19.81 -11.61 31.50
N GLU A 24 -20.09 -11.58 30.18
CA GLU A 24 -19.09 -11.17 29.18
C GLU A 24 -18.64 -9.71 29.33
N ARG A 25 -19.54 -8.80 29.72
CA ARG A 25 -19.21 -7.38 29.94
C ARG A 25 -18.34 -7.17 31.18
N HIS A 26 -18.50 -8.01 32.21
CA HIS A 26 -17.66 -7.92 33.41
C HIS A 26 -16.24 -8.43 33.15
N TRP A 27 -16.06 -9.53 32.41
CA TRP A 27 -14.73 -10.03 32.05
C TRP A 27 -13.96 -9.08 31.12
N LEU A 28 -14.63 -8.43 30.16
CA LEU A 28 -13.99 -7.41 29.32
C LEU A 28 -13.53 -6.17 30.12
N ARG A 29 -14.34 -5.73 31.09
CA ARG A 29 -13.99 -4.60 31.96
C ARG A 29 -12.85 -4.93 32.92
N ILE A 30 -12.85 -6.15 33.49
CA ILE A 30 -11.76 -6.63 34.35
C ILE A 30 -10.46 -6.77 33.53
N GLY A 31 -10.53 -7.32 32.33
CA GLY A 31 -9.38 -7.42 31.42
C GLY A 31 -8.81 -6.06 31.02
N LEU A 32 -9.66 -5.11 30.66
CA LEU A 32 -9.24 -3.74 30.32
C LEU A 32 -8.61 -3.02 31.52
N ALA A 33 -9.19 -3.17 32.72
CA ALA A 33 -8.64 -2.58 33.94
C ALA A 33 -7.28 -3.20 34.31
N ALA A 34 -7.12 -4.52 34.17
CA ALA A 34 -5.85 -5.20 34.39
C ALA A 34 -4.78 -4.78 33.36
N PHE A 35 -5.14 -4.61 32.08
CA PHE A 35 -4.24 -4.14 31.04
C PHE A 35 -3.80 -2.68 31.26
N LEU A 36 -4.74 -1.79 31.64
CA LEU A 36 -4.40 -0.41 31.99
C LEU A 36 -3.56 -0.33 33.26
N LEU A 37 -3.83 -1.17 34.26
CA LEU A 37 -3.02 -1.25 35.48
C LEU A 37 -1.59 -1.77 35.17
N PHE A 38 -1.45 -2.75 34.27
CA PHE A 38 -0.16 -3.22 33.76
C PHE A 38 0.61 -2.10 33.03
N MET A 39 -0.05 -1.36 32.13
CA MET A 39 0.52 -0.19 31.44
C MET A 39 0.91 0.94 32.41
N LEU A 40 0.22 1.07 33.55
CA LEU A 40 0.53 2.06 34.58
C LEU A 40 1.63 1.60 35.56
N LEU A 41 1.84 0.29 35.72
CA LEU A 41 2.86 -0.28 36.59
C LEU A 41 4.23 -0.45 35.90
N GLU A 42 4.31 -0.55 34.57
CA GLU A 42 5.58 -0.66 33.83
C GLU A 42 6.18 0.69 33.40
N ARG A 43 6.13 1.71 34.26
CA ARG A 43 6.95 2.92 34.07
C ARG A 43 8.32 2.73 34.69
N ASN A 44 9.20 2.05 33.96
CA ASN A 44 10.66 2.27 33.97
C ASN A 44 11.35 1.39 32.92
N LEU A 45 11.17 1.74 31.64
CA LEU A 45 12.10 1.37 30.59
C LEU A 45 12.88 2.63 30.19
N THR A 46 13.91 2.94 30.98
CA THR A 46 14.99 3.81 30.54
C THR A 46 15.77 3.07 29.46
N VAL A 47 15.46 3.35 28.19
CA VAL A 47 16.30 2.91 27.08
C VAL A 47 17.46 3.91 26.98
N GLU A 48 18.55 3.62 27.69
CA GLU A 48 19.81 4.34 27.57
C GLU A 48 20.44 4.04 26.19
N PHE A 49 20.14 4.90 25.21
CA PHE A 49 20.88 4.91 23.95
C PHE A 49 22.25 5.56 24.18
N ARG A 50 23.27 4.75 24.47
CA ARG A 50 24.67 5.20 24.37
C ARG A 50 25.07 5.33 22.92
N PHE A 51 24.94 6.54 22.38
CA PHE A 51 25.57 6.95 21.14
C PHE A 51 27.07 7.11 21.40
N SER A 52 27.88 6.16 20.94
CA SER A 52 29.33 6.25 21.00
C SER A 52 29.82 7.23 19.95
N THR A 53 29.96 8.49 20.35
CA THR A 53 30.76 9.49 19.62
C THR A 53 32.10 9.64 20.29
N GLU A 54 33.06 8.80 19.90
CA GLU A 54 34.47 9.16 19.99
C GLU A 54 35.19 8.68 18.73
N ARG A 55 35.52 9.62 17.83
CA ARG A 55 36.67 9.47 16.94
C ARG A 55 37.86 10.09 17.68
N PRO A 56 39.01 9.41 17.76
CA PRO A 56 40.18 10.00 18.39
C PRO A 56 40.70 11.17 17.57
N PHE A 57 41.03 12.25 18.28
CA PHE A 57 41.67 13.45 17.78
C PHE A 57 43.00 13.10 17.09
N LEU A 58 43.17 13.58 15.86
CA LEU A 58 44.46 13.63 15.20
C LEU A 58 45.32 14.71 15.85
N ASN A 59 46.49 14.33 16.33
CA ASN A 59 47.57 15.24 16.70
C ASN A 59 48.26 15.73 15.42
N VAL A 60 48.43 17.04 15.29
CA VAL A 60 49.08 17.71 14.16
C VAL A 60 50.57 17.80 14.45
N ASN A 61 51.40 17.10 13.68
CA ASN A 61 52.76 17.53 13.35
C ASN A 61 53.08 17.05 11.92
N GLY A 62 53.62 17.98 11.13
CA GLY A 62 53.68 17.88 9.68
C GLY A 62 54.69 16.89 9.12
N ASP A 63 54.42 16.46 7.89
CA ASP A 63 55.34 16.55 6.75
C ASP A 63 54.53 16.45 5.44
N LYS A 64 55.05 17.04 4.38
CA LYS A 64 54.40 17.37 3.09
C LYS A 64 54.53 16.20 2.06
N PRO A 65 54.04 16.31 0.80
CA PRO A 65 53.00 15.46 0.21
C PRO A 65 53.47 14.52 -0.93
N GLU A 66 52.69 13.48 -1.29
CA GLU A 66 52.41 13.03 -2.68
C GLU A 66 51.67 11.68 -2.76
N ALA A 67 50.96 11.49 -3.89
CA ALA A 67 50.43 10.25 -4.45
C ALA A 67 49.11 9.65 -3.90
N GLU A 68 48.01 10.28 -4.33
CA GLU A 68 47.01 9.71 -5.24
C GLU A 68 46.50 8.25 -5.04
N ALA A 69 45.22 8.19 -4.69
CA ALA A 69 44.19 7.27 -5.18
C ALA A 69 44.38 5.76 -5.00
N LEU A 70 43.66 5.19 -4.02
CA LEU A 70 42.64 4.18 -4.31
C LEU A 70 41.71 3.95 -3.10
N ALA A 71 40.41 3.85 -3.40
CA ALA A 71 39.34 3.23 -2.62
C ALA A 71 38.37 4.12 -1.79
N ARG A 72 37.15 4.20 -2.37
CA ARG A 72 35.79 4.40 -1.80
C ARG A 72 35.20 5.82 -1.93
N PRO A 73 33.92 5.95 -2.37
CA PRO A 73 32.81 5.12 -1.87
C PRO A 73 31.94 4.43 -2.93
N ALA A 74 31.75 3.13 -2.74
CA ALA A 74 30.74 2.30 -3.41
C ALA A 74 29.28 2.62 -2.96
N ALA A 75 29.03 3.73 -2.27
CA ALA A 75 27.71 4.07 -1.71
C ALA A 75 26.82 4.92 -2.64
N LEU A 76 27.33 5.44 -3.76
CA LEU A 76 26.57 6.30 -4.69
C LEU A 76 25.88 5.54 -5.83
N LYS A 77 26.18 4.26 -6.05
CA LYS A 77 25.72 3.52 -7.23
C LYS A 77 24.25 3.08 -7.18
N GLY A 78 23.70 2.78 -5.99
CA GLY A 78 22.36 2.21 -5.85
C GLY A 78 21.19 3.20 -5.96
N SER A 79 21.39 4.47 -5.61
CA SER A 79 20.35 5.51 -5.75
C SER A 79 20.21 5.99 -7.20
N SER A 80 21.34 6.17 -7.89
CA SER A 80 21.36 6.58 -9.30
C SER A 80 20.73 5.54 -10.23
N SER A 81 20.95 4.25 -10.00
CA SER A 81 20.34 3.19 -10.82
C SER A 81 18.82 3.14 -10.66
N LYS A 82 18.33 3.18 -9.41
CA LYS A 82 16.89 3.14 -9.13
C LYS A 82 16.15 4.34 -9.72
N LEU A 83 16.71 5.54 -9.58
CA LEU A 83 16.13 6.74 -10.18
C LEU A 83 16.08 6.64 -11.71
N GLN A 84 17.11 6.07 -12.34
CA GLN A 84 17.13 5.85 -13.79
C GLN A 84 16.04 4.86 -14.25
N GLU A 85 15.84 3.77 -13.52
CA GLU A 85 14.77 2.79 -13.77
C GLU A 85 13.38 3.45 -13.67
N GLN A 86 13.15 4.19 -12.59
CA GLN A 86 11.93 4.97 -12.38
C GLN A 86 11.67 5.97 -13.51
N GLN A 87 12.69 6.74 -13.89
CA GLN A 87 12.57 7.68 -15.00
C GLN A 87 12.34 6.98 -16.35
N ALA A 88 12.94 5.81 -16.59
CA ALA A 88 12.70 5.01 -17.78
C ALA A 88 11.24 4.53 -17.84
N TYR A 89 10.70 4.07 -16.71
CA TYR A 89 9.30 3.70 -16.58
C TYR A 89 8.38 4.89 -16.89
N VAL A 90 8.65 6.06 -16.30
CA VAL A 90 7.88 7.29 -16.54
C VAL A 90 7.92 7.68 -18.01
N ARG A 91 9.10 7.69 -18.64
CA ARG A 91 9.23 7.97 -20.08
C ARG A 91 8.41 7.01 -20.95
N ARG A 92 8.40 5.73 -20.60
CA ARG A 92 7.66 4.70 -21.33
C ARG A 92 6.15 4.87 -21.23
N PHE A 93 5.64 5.26 -20.08
CA PHE A 93 4.19 5.26 -19.81
C PHE A 93 3.54 6.64 -19.73
N SER A 94 4.29 7.75 -19.81
CA SER A 94 3.74 9.11 -19.70
C SER A 94 2.61 9.37 -20.70
N LYS A 95 2.79 9.02 -21.98
CA LYS A 95 1.75 9.16 -23.00
C LYS A 95 0.52 8.30 -22.74
N VAL A 96 0.72 7.11 -22.18
CA VAL A 96 -0.39 6.25 -21.76
C VAL A 96 -1.14 6.88 -20.59
N ALA A 97 -0.42 7.41 -19.60
CA ALA A 97 -1.01 8.07 -18.45
C ALA A 97 -1.86 9.29 -18.85
N GLN A 98 -1.33 10.14 -19.74
CA GLN A 98 -2.05 11.29 -20.29
C GLN A 98 -3.32 10.88 -21.04
N ALA A 99 -3.23 9.85 -21.90
CA ALA A 99 -4.39 9.35 -22.63
C ALA A 99 -5.46 8.74 -21.69
N GLU A 100 -5.05 8.15 -20.57
CA GLU A 100 -5.97 7.62 -19.57
C GLU A 100 -6.55 8.74 -18.68
N GLN A 101 -5.80 9.82 -18.42
CA GLN A 101 -6.33 11.03 -17.79
C GLN A 101 -7.41 11.66 -18.65
N GLU A 102 -7.15 11.90 -19.93
CA GLU A 102 -8.12 12.50 -20.85
C GLU A 102 -9.42 11.67 -20.94
N LYS A 103 -9.29 10.34 -20.99
CA LYS A 103 -10.44 9.44 -21.17
C LYS A 103 -11.22 9.15 -19.90
N PHE A 104 -10.55 9.11 -18.74
CA PHE A 104 -11.15 8.63 -17.49
C PHE A 104 -11.08 9.63 -16.34
N GLY A 105 -10.38 10.75 -16.49
CA GLY A 105 -10.29 11.80 -15.47
C GLY A 105 -9.47 11.39 -14.22
N ILE A 106 -8.50 10.48 -14.38
CA ILE A 106 -7.54 10.15 -13.31
C ILE A 106 -6.26 10.93 -13.59
N PRO A 107 -5.70 11.72 -12.66
CA PRO A 107 -4.47 12.45 -12.88
C PRO A 107 -3.35 11.52 -13.39
N ALA A 108 -2.66 11.92 -14.46
CA ALA A 108 -1.59 11.15 -15.07
C ALA A 108 -0.47 10.91 -14.05
N SER A 109 -0.19 11.90 -13.21
CA SER A 109 0.75 11.83 -12.10
C SER A 109 0.40 10.71 -11.12
N ILE A 110 -0.86 10.60 -10.71
CA ILE A 110 -1.36 9.52 -9.84
C ILE A 110 -1.18 8.17 -10.51
N LYS A 111 -1.59 8.06 -11.78
CA LYS A 111 -1.53 6.79 -12.48
C LYS A 111 -0.08 6.32 -12.72
N LEU A 112 0.83 7.25 -13.02
CA LEU A 112 2.27 6.99 -13.12
C LEU A 112 2.86 6.56 -11.78
N ALA A 113 2.56 7.27 -10.69
CA ALA A 113 3.07 6.96 -9.36
C ALA A 113 2.57 5.59 -8.86
N GLN A 114 1.29 5.28 -9.03
CA GLN A 114 0.74 3.96 -8.71
C GLN A 114 1.37 2.89 -9.59
N GLY A 115 1.41 3.08 -10.91
CA GLY A 115 2.01 2.10 -11.81
C GLY A 115 3.46 1.82 -11.43
N LEU A 116 4.25 2.84 -11.11
CA LEU A 116 5.64 2.69 -10.69
C LEU A 116 5.77 1.96 -9.34
N LEU A 117 4.97 2.35 -8.34
CA LEU A 117 5.00 1.77 -7.01
C LEU A 117 4.55 0.30 -6.99
N GLU A 118 3.45 -0.02 -7.65
CA GLU A 118 2.82 -1.36 -7.63
C GLU A 118 3.56 -2.38 -8.51
N SER A 119 4.26 -1.90 -9.55
CA SER A 119 5.00 -2.77 -10.48
C SER A 119 6.49 -2.88 -10.19
N ASP A 120 7.00 -2.21 -9.16
CA ASP A 120 8.43 -2.02 -8.94
C ASP A 120 9.12 -1.50 -10.22
N ALA A 121 8.62 -0.38 -10.74
CA ALA A 121 9.03 0.20 -12.03
C ALA A 121 9.00 -0.80 -13.22
N GLY A 122 8.11 -1.79 -13.17
CA GLY A 122 7.89 -2.79 -14.21
C GLY A 122 8.59 -4.12 -13.99
N ASP A 123 9.46 -4.22 -12.96
CA ASP A 123 10.32 -5.38 -12.73
C ASP A 123 9.67 -6.46 -11.87
N SER A 124 8.53 -6.17 -11.22
CA SER A 124 7.83 -7.18 -10.44
C SER A 124 7.45 -8.40 -11.30
N PRO A 125 7.46 -9.63 -10.76
CA PRO A 125 7.07 -10.82 -11.51
C PRO A 125 5.67 -10.72 -12.12
N ILE A 126 4.75 -10.01 -11.45
CA ILE A 126 3.38 -9.78 -11.90
C ILE A 126 3.37 -8.79 -13.08
N ALA A 127 4.16 -7.72 -13.02
CA ALA A 127 4.26 -6.78 -14.13
C ALA A 127 4.96 -7.41 -15.35
N SER A 128 6.12 -8.02 -15.15
CA SER A 128 6.94 -8.57 -16.24
C SER A 128 6.33 -9.81 -16.91
N ARG A 129 5.71 -10.73 -16.15
CA ARG A 129 5.17 -11.99 -16.72
C ARG A 129 3.70 -11.89 -17.12
N ASN A 130 2.92 -11.05 -16.44
CA ASN A 130 1.49 -10.91 -16.68
C ASN A 130 1.09 -9.59 -17.34
N ASN A 131 2.04 -8.69 -17.60
CA ASN A 131 1.75 -7.31 -18.02
C ASN A 131 0.81 -6.58 -17.06
N ASN A 132 0.79 -6.95 -15.77
CA ASN A 132 -0.15 -6.40 -14.78
C ASN A 132 0.57 -5.43 -13.85
N HIS A 133 0.56 -4.15 -14.22
CA HIS A 133 1.34 -3.11 -13.54
C HIS A 133 0.69 -2.57 -12.26
N PHE A 134 -0.56 -2.97 -11.96
CA PHE A 134 -1.34 -2.44 -10.84
C PHE A 134 -1.77 -3.55 -9.86
N GLY A 135 -1.21 -4.76 -9.99
CA GLY A 135 -1.53 -5.88 -9.11
C GLY A 135 -3.01 -6.27 -9.11
N ILE A 136 -3.72 -6.10 -10.24
CA ILE A 136 -5.17 -6.35 -10.29
C ILE A 136 -5.44 -7.84 -10.07
N LYS A 137 -6.07 -8.14 -8.93
CA LYS A 137 -6.48 -9.50 -8.56
C LYS A 137 -7.54 -10.04 -9.51
N CYS A 138 -7.54 -11.36 -9.63
CA CYS A 138 -8.49 -12.12 -10.42
C CYS A 138 -9.51 -12.78 -9.50
N PHE A 139 -10.76 -12.31 -9.56
CA PHE A 139 -11.86 -12.84 -8.74
C PHE A 139 -12.77 -13.82 -9.49
N SER A 140 -12.42 -14.19 -10.73
CA SER A 140 -13.25 -15.13 -11.48
C SER A 140 -13.20 -16.51 -10.83
N ARG A 141 -14.38 -17.08 -10.57
CA ARG A 141 -14.51 -18.47 -10.08
C ARG A 141 -14.16 -19.49 -11.17
N ASN A 142 -14.30 -19.10 -12.43
CA ASN A 142 -13.99 -19.91 -13.60
C ASN A 142 -13.01 -19.13 -14.49
N CYS A 143 -11.72 -19.49 -14.47
CA CYS A 143 -10.69 -18.89 -15.32
C CYS A 143 -10.36 -19.81 -16.48
N SER A 144 -10.50 -19.31 -17.70
CA SER A 144 -9.92 -19.96 -18.87
C SER A 144 -8.39 -19.98 -18.76
N PRO A 145 -7.70 -20.99 -19.33
CA PRO A 145 -6.25 -21.03 -19.37
C PRO A 145 -5.65 -19.72 -19.89
N GLY A 146 -4.65 -19.19 -19.18
CA GLY A 146 -3.98 -17.93 -19.54
C GLY A 146 -4.71 -16.65 -19.11
N HIS A 147 -5.92 -16.71 -18.57
CA HIS A 147 -6.63 -15.52 -18.07
C HIS A 147 -6.01 -14.94 -16.79
N CYS A 148 -5.57 -15.81 -15.89
CA CYS A 148 -4.95 -15.44 -14.62
C CYS A 148 -3.81 -16.39 -14.28
N SER A 149 -2.86 -15.95 -13.45
CA SER A 149 -1.80 -16.81 -12.91
C SER A 149 -1.64 -16.58 -11.41
N ASN A 150 -1.18 -17.62 -10.72
CA ASN A 150 -0.90 -17.59 -9.30
C ASN A 150 0.56 -17.20 -9.06
N PHE A 151 0.80 -16.36 -8.05
CA PHE A 151 2.14 -15.93 -7.62
C PHE A 151 2.46 -16.31 -6.16
N SER A 152 1.55 -17.02 -5.48
CA SER A 152 1.82 -17.73 -4.22
C SER A 152 1.56 -19.24 -4.40
N ASP A 153 2.02 -20.03 -3.43
CA ASP A 153 1.70 -21.46 -3.28
C ASP A 153 0.35 -21.72 -2.60
N ASP A 154 -0.35 -20.67 -2.13
CA ASP A 154 -1.57 -20.81 -1.30
C ASP A 154 -2.83 -20.17 -1.92
N SER A 155 -3.75 -21.03 -2.37
CA SER A 155 -5.17 -20.76 -2.67
C SER A 155 -5.51 -19.75 -3.79
N HIS A 156 -6.76 -19.82 -4.29
CA HIS A 156 -7.26 -18.95 -5.39
C HIS A 156 -7.26 -17.43 -5.09
N LYS A 157 -6.97 -17.01 -3.85
CA LYS A 157 -6.96 -15.59 -3.43
C LYS A 157 -5.76 -14.78 -3.94
N ASP A 158 -4.79 -15.46 -4.53
CA ASP A 158 -3.53 -14.89 -5.02
C ASP A 158 -3.36 -14.99 -6.54
N PHE A 159 -4.48 -15.24 -7.24
CA PHE A 159 -4.49 -15.12 -8.69
C PHE A 159 -4.53 -13.67 -9.12
N PHE A 160 -3.65 -13.32 -10.05
CA PHE A 160 -3.59 -12.01 -10.69
C PHE A 160 -4.02 -12.13 -12.14
N ARG A 161 -4.69 -11.10 -12.65
CA ARG A 161 -5.05 -11.03 -14.06
C ARG A 161 -3.79 -11.03 -14.93
N LYS A 162 -3.86 -11.71 -16.07
CA LYS A 162 -2.87 -11.64 -17.14
C LYS A 162 -3.43 -10.80 -18.28
N TYR A 163 -2.58 -9.96 -18.84
CA TYR A 163 -2.92 -9.09 -19.95
C TYR A 163 -2.00 -9.37 -21.14
N SER A 164 -2.50 -9.10 -22.35
CA SER A 164 -1.74 -9.28 -23.58
C SER A 164 -0.57 -8.31 -23.66
N ASN A 165 -0.74 -7.11 -23.09
CA ASN A 165 0.25 -6.06 -23.02
C ASN A 165 0.01 -5.15 -21.81
N ALA A 166 0.99 -4.33 -21.45
CA ALA A 166 0.91 -3.44 -20.29
C ALA A 166 -0.28 -2.47 -20.38
N TRP A 167 -0.56 -1.92 -21.57
CA TRP A 167 -1.63 -0.93 -21.78
C TRP A 167 -3.01 -1.45 -21.37
N GLU A 168 -3.30 -2.73 -21.59
CA GLU A 168 -4.53 -3.36 -21.11
C GLU A 168 -4.67 -3.32 -19.58
N SER A 169 -3.58 -3.50 -18.82
CA SER A 169 -3.62 -3.35 -17.37
C SER A 169 -3.82 -1.90 -16.93
N TRP A 170 -3.24 -0.94 -17.66
CA TRP A 170 -3.47 0.49 -17.45
C TRP A 170 -4.94 0.84 -17.65
N ARG A 171 -5.54 0.37 -18.74
CA ARG A 171 -6.97 0.54 -19.00
C ARG A 171 -7.83 -0.14 -17.95
N ALA A 172 -7.53 -1.38 -17.59
CA ALA A 172 -8.27 -2.13 -16.58
C ALA A 172 -8.27 -1.41 -15.23
N HIS A 173 -7.14 -0.81 -14.83
CA HIS A 173 -7.05 0.01 -13.63
C HIS A 173 -7.95 1.25 -13.71
N SER A 174 -7.96 1.96 -14.86
CA SER A 174 -8.83 3.13 -15.03
C SER A 174 -10.31 2.76 -14.89
N LEU A 175 -10.71 1.67 -15.55
CA LEU A 175 -12.09 1.17 -15.48
C LEU A 175 -12.45 0.74 -14.05
N MET A 176 -11.55 0.06 -13.34
CA MET A 176 -11.77 -0.33 -11.96
C MET A 176 -12.04 0.89 -11.06
N LEU A 177 -11.24 1.95 -11.17
CA LEU A 177 -11.45 3.17 -10.39
C LEU A 177 -12.76 3.87 -10.76
N ARG A 178 -13.09 3.96 -12.05
CA ARG A 178 -14.34 4.61 -12.50
C ARG A 178 -15.60 3.86 -12.11
N GLN A 179 -15.57 2.54 -12.20
CA GLN A 179 -16.76 1.70 -12.02
C GLN A 179 -17.05 1.42 -10.55
N ASN A 180 -16.03 1.41 -9.69
CA ASN A 180 -16.22 1.08 -8.29
C ASN A 180 -16.73 2.31 -7.51
N PRO A 181 -17.94 2.23 -6.90
CA PRO A 181 -18.53 3.35 -6.16
C PRO A 181 -17.62 3.91 -5.06
N ARG A 182 -16.73 3.08 -4.53
CA ARG A 182 -15.77 3.43 -3.48
C ARG A 182 -14.87 4.61 -3.86
N TYR A 183 -14.56 4.81 -5.14
CA TYR A 183 -13.63 5.83 -5.63
C TYR A 183 -14.34 7.02 -6.31
N GLN A 184 -15.67 7.01 -6.42
CA GLN A 184 -16.44 8.05 -7.14
C GLN A 184 -16.12 9.47 -6.65
N GLN A 185 -15.93 9.64 -5.34
CA GLN A 185 -15.63 10.94 -4.72
C GLN A 185 -14.29 11.55 -5.20
N LEU A 186 -13.34 10.74 -5.70
CA LEU A 186 -12.07 11.24 -6.24
C LEU A 186 -12.28 12.00 -7.55
N PHE A 187 -13.29 11.62 -8.33
CA PHE A 187 -13.60 12.25 -9.61
C PHE A 187 -14.36 13.57 -9.47
N LEU A 188 -14.60 14.03 -8.24
CA LEU A 188 -15.11 15.38 -7.95
C LEU A 188 -13.98 16.37 -7.65
N LEU A 189 -12.75 15.88 -7.49
CA LEU A 189 -11.57 16.71 -7.30
C LEU A 189 -11.12 17.30 -8.63
N GLU A 190 -10.38 18.40 -8.56
CA GLU A 190 -9.68 18.96 -9.72
C GLU A 190 -8.73 17.93 -10.35
N GLN A 191 -8.55 18.03 -11.67
CA GLN A 191 -7.80 17.03 -12.45
C GLN A 191 -6.29 17.03 -12.14
N ASP A 192 -5.79 18.09 -11.49
CA ASP A 192 -4.40 18.25 -11.07
C ASP A 192 -4.21 18.13 -9.53
N ASP A 193 -5.28 17.87 -8.76
CA ASP A 193 -5.20 17.69 -7.31
C ASP A 193 -4.70 16.28 -6.93
N TYR A 194 -3.48 15.96 -7.34
CA TYR A 194 -2.86 14.67 -7.01
C TYR A 194 -2.70 14.45 -5.50
N LYS A 195 -2.61 15.52 -4.68
CA LYS A 195 -2.55 15.40 -3.22
C LYS A 195 -3.90 14.94 -2.67
N GLY A 196 -5.00 15.54 -3.10
CA GLY A 196 -6.36 15.09 -2.77
C GLY A 196 -6.62 13.67 -3.23
N TRP A 197 -6.22 13.34 -4.46
CA TRP A 197 -6.31 11.99 -5.02
C TRP A 197 -5.53 10.94 -4.20
N ALA A 198 -4.26 11.18 -3.89
CA ALA A 198 -3.44 10.25 -3.12
C ALA A 198 -4.03 9.97 -1.73
N ASN A 199 -4.46 11.01 -1.03
CA ASN A 199 -5.11 10.89 0.27
C ASN A 199 -6.48 10.19 0.15
N GLY A 200 -7.25 10.52 -0.88
CA GLY A 200 -8.55 9.93 -1.13
C GLY A 200 -8.47 8.44 -1.47
N LEU A 201 -7.48 8.01 -2.27
CA LEU A 201 -7.21 6.60 -2.56
C LEU A 201 -6.90 5.81 -1.28
N ALA A 202 -6.06 6.37 -0.40
CA ALA A 202 -5.74 5.75 0.89
C ALA A 202 -6.99 5.65 1.79
N ARG A 203 -7.77 6.73 1.92
CA ARG A 203 -9.03 6.72 2.70
C ARG A 203 -10.07 5.75 2.12
N ALA A 204 -10.12 5.62 0.80
CA ALA A 204 -10.95 4.67 0.10
C ALA A 204 -10.39 3.23 0.16
N GLY A 205 -9.33 2.97 0.92
CA GLY A 205 -8.79 1.61 1.10
C GLY A 205 -8.31 0.97 -0.20
N TYR A 206 -7.65 1.74 -1.06
CA TYR A 206 -6.90 1.18 -2.20
C TYR A 206 -5.76 0.29 -1.71
N ALA A 207 -5.03 0.74 -0.68
CA ALA A 207 -4.00 -0.01 0.02
C ALA A 207 -4.23 0.02 1.54
N THR A 208 -3.78 -1.02 2.24
CA THR A 208 -3.81 -1.09 3.72
C THR A 208 -2.63 -0.38 4.37
N ASP A 209 -1.62 -0.01 3.58
CA ASP A 209 -0.43 0.70 4.05
C ASP A 209 -0.78 2.12 4.51
N PRO A 210 -0.57 2.48 5.79
CA PRO A 210 -0.83 3.83 6.29
C PRO A 210 0.06 4.91 5.64
N GLY A 211 1.19 4.51 5.05
CA GLY A 211 2.10 5.39 4.32
C GLY A 211 1.74 5.59 2.84
N TYR A 212 0.68 4.94 2.32
CA TYR A 212 0.42 4.87 0.89
C TYR A 212 0.31 6.24 0.21
N ALA A 213 -0.52 7.14 0.75
CA ALA A 213 -0.70 8.48 0.20
C ALA A 213 0.62 9.26 0.15
N ARG A 214 1.44 9.15 1.20
CA ARG A 214 2.75 9.80 1.29
C ARG A 214 3.71 9.26 0.25
N LYS A 215 3.74 7.94 0.03
CA LYS A 215 4.57 7.31 -1.01
C LYS A 215 4.22 7.84 -2.40
N LEU A 216 2.93 7.93 -2.72
CA LEU A 216 2.48 8.48 -4.01
C LEU A 216 2.89 9.95 -4.16
N VAL A 217 2.61 10.80 -3.18
CA VAL A 217 2.98 12.22 -3.24
C VAL A 217 4.50 12.38 -3.39
N ASN A 218 5.30 11.62 -2.63
CA ASN A 218 6.76 11.68 -2.74
C ASN A 218 7.24 11.32 -4.15
N LEU A 219 6.72 10.23 -4.74
CA LEU A 219 7.07 9.84 -6.12
C LEU A 219 6.67 10.92 -7.13
N ILE A 220 5.49 11.52 -6.97
CA ILE A 220 4.99 12.58 -7.85
C ILE A 220 5.89 13.82 -7.79
N GLU A 221 6.30 14.22 -6.58
CA GLU A 221 7.13 15.41 -6.38
C GLU A 221 8.59 15.17 -6.81
N GLU A 222 9.18 14.03 -6.43
CA GLU A 222 10.58 13.68 -6.75
C GLU A 222 10.81 13.52 -8.25
N LEU A 223 9.88 12.87 -8.95
CA LEU A 223 9.95 12.64 -10.40
C LEU A 223 9.23 13.72 -11.21
N LYS A 224 8.68 14.75 -10.54
CA LYS A 224 7.91 15.86 -11.14
C LYS A 224 6.77 15.38 -12.05
N LEU A 225 6.06 14.34 -11.62
CA LEU A 225 5.01 13.70 -12.43
C LEU A 225 3.80 14.60 -12.66
N TYR A 226 3.58 15.59 -11.79
CA TYR A 226 2.53 16.60 -11.95
C TYR A 226 2.66 17.39 -13.27
N SER A 227 3.86 17.42 -13.87
CA SER A 227 4.06 18.04 -15.19
C SER A 227 3.37 17.31 -16.35
N TYR A 228 2.85 16.10 -16.12
CA TYR A 228 2.06 15.34 -17.09
C TYR A 228 0.56 15.53 -16.93
N ASP A 229 0.11 16.12 -15.83
CA ASP A 229 -1.30 16.44 -15.62
C ASP A 229 -1.70 17.60 -16.56
N GLY A 230 -2.93 17.60 -17.05
CA GLY A 230 -3.46 18.62 -17.95
C GLY A 230 -4.97 18.79 -17.84
#